data_AF-A0AAQ4DE58-F1
#
_entry.id   AF-A0AAQ4DE58-F1
#
_cell.length_a   1.000
_cell.length_b   1.000
_cell.length_c   1.000
_cell.angle_alpha   90.00
_cell.angle_beta   90.00
_cell.angle_gamma   90.00
#
_symmetry.space_group_name_H-M   'P 1'
#
loop_
_entity.id
_entity.type
_entity.pdbx_description
1 polymer ?
#
loop_
_entity_poly.entity_id
_entity_poly.type
_entity_poly.pdbx_seq_one_letter_code
_entity_poly.pdbx_strand_id
1 'polypeptide(L)'
;MKLILLGLFLLPALLPLYASADYDRNENFYVCESTECQARAKLINESLNTSVDPCEDFYSYACAIFENMTIATADQSPAEKAGVFFKACSGT
;
A
#
# COMPACT_ATOMS: atom_id res chain seq x y z
N MET A 1 -25.73 -11.17 -38.50
CA MET A 1 -26.12 -11.90 -37.27
C MET A 1 -25.10 -12.95 -36.80
N LYS A 2 -24.41 -13.69 -37.70
CA LYS A 2 -23.37 -14.68 -37.32
C LYS A 2 -22.16 -14.07 -36.58
N LEU A 3 -21.75 -12.85 -36.94
CA LEU A 3 -20.59 -12.15 -36.35
C LEU A 3 -20.82 -11.69 -34.89
N ILE A 4 -22.08 -11.37 -34.55
CA ILE A 4 -22.46 -10.92 -33.19
C ILE A 4 -22.38 -12.09 -32.20
N LEU A 5 -22.74 -13.29 -32.66
CA LEU A 5 -22.67 -14.52 -31.86
C LEU A 5 -21.22 -14.95 -31.58
N LEU A 6 -20.29 -14.71 -32.52
CA LEU A 6 -18.87 -15.01 -32.34
C LEU A 6 -18.21 -14.07 -31.31
N GLY A 7 -18.58 -12.79 -31.30
CA GLY A 7 -18.08 -11.83 -30.30
C GLY A 7 -18.52 -12.16 -28.88
N LEU A 8 -19.79 -12.55 -28.68
CA LEU A 8 -20.33 -12.94 -27.37
C LEU A 8 -19.70 -14.21 -26.80
N PHE A 9 -19.18 -15.10 -27.66
CA PHE A 9 -18.53 -16.34 -27.22
C PHE A 9 -17.04 -16.15 -26.89
N LEU A 10 -16.37 -15.16 -27.50
CA LEU A 10 -14.95 -14.85 -27.26
C LEU A 10 -14.74 -13.88 -26.09
N LEU A 11 -15.69 -12.99 -25.80
CA LEU A 11 -15.65 -12.08 -24.65
C LEU A 11 -15.46 -12.77 -23.28
N PRO A 12 -16.19 -13.85 -22.92
CA PRO A 12 -16.01 -14.54 -21.64
C PRO A 12 -14.67 -15.27 -21.52
N ALA A 13 -14.02 -15.61 -22.65
CA ALA A 13 -12.73 -16.28 -22.68
C ALA A 13 -11.54 -15.32 -22.46
N LEU A 14 -11.73 -14.02 -22.69
CA LEU A 14 -10.75 -12.98 -22.37
C LEU A 14 -10.84 -12.53 -20.90
N LEU A 15 -11.96 -12.83 -20.22
CA LEU A 15 -12.12 -12.49 -18.81
C LEU A 15 -11.09 -13.13 -17.87
N PRO A 16 -10.78 -14.45 -17.97
CA PRO A 16 -9.77 -15.07 -17.12
C PRO A 16 -8.34 -14.58 -17.40
N LEU A 17 -8.10 -13.84 -18.49
CA LEU A 17 -6.79 -13.24 -18.77
C LEU A 17 -6.57 -11.90 -18.06
N TYR A 18 -7.63 -11.19 -17.66
CA TYR A 18 -7.52 -10.00 -16.82
C TYR A 18 -7.62 -10.30 -15.33
N ALA A 19 -8.15 -11.47 -14.97
CA ALA A 19 -8.19 -11.90 -13.58
C ALA A 19 -6.74 -12.21 -13.18
N SER A 20 -6.10 -11.27 -12.49
CA SER A 20 -4.81 -11.48 -11.83
C SER A 20 -4.93 -12.74 -10.96
N ALA A 21 -4.21 -13.79 -11.36
CA ALA A 21 -4.19 -15.04 -10.65
C ALA A 21 -3.35 -14.90 -9.36
N ASP A 22 -3.90 -14.21 -8.37
CA ASP A 22 -3.54 -14.35 -6.97
C ASP A 22 -4.76 -14.92 -6.22
N TYR A 23 -5.16 -16.13 -6.63
CA TYR A 23 -6.03 -16.99 -5.84
C TYR A 23 -5.15 -17.87 -4.95
N ASP A 24 -4.58 -17.28 -3.91
CA ASP A 24 -4.11 -18.04 -2.74
C ASP A 24 -4.94 -17.63 -1.53
N ARG A 25 -6.03 -18.38 -1.29
CA ARG A 25 -6.80 -18.34 -0.04
C ARG A 25 -6.16 -19.30 0.98
N ASN A 26 -4.83 -19.25 1.13
CA ASN A 26 -4.14 -19.89 2.24
C ASN A 26 -3.85 -18.81 3.29
N GLU A 27 -4.79 -18.62 4.22
CA GLU A 27 -4.80 -17.53 5.22
C GLU A 27 -3.74 -17.67 6.33
N ASN A 28 -2.58 -18.26 6.07
CA ASN A 28 -1.53 -18.41 7.09
C ASN A 28 -0.26 -17.68 6.68
N PHE A 29 -0.36 -16.36 6.51
CA PHE A 29 0.81 -15.49 6.45
C PHE A 29 1.35 -15.32 7.87
N TYR A 30 2.66 -15.53 8.04
CA TYR A 30 3.33 -15.27 9.31
C TYR A 30 3.36 -13.76 9.57
N VAL A 31 2.57 -13.31 10.55
CA VAL A 31 2.60 -11.94 11.07
C VAL A 31 3.54 -11.91 12.28
N CYS A 32 4.47 -10.96 12.33
CA CYS A 32 5.32 -10.82 13.50
C CYS A 32 4.56 -10.22 14.68
N GLU A 33 4.80 -10.77 15.87
CA GLU A 33 4.16 -10.32 17.12
C GLU A 33 5.12 -9.61 18.07
N SER A 34 6.40 -9.44 17.68
CA SER A 34 7.38 -8.75 18.52
C SER A 34 6.99 -7.29 18.75
N THR A 35 7.39 -6.73 19.90
CA THR A 35 7.08 -5.34 20.25
C THR A 35 7.64 -4.35 19.22
N GLU A 36 8.79 -4.64 18.63
CA GLU A 36 9.38 -3.81 17.58
C GLU A 36 8.56 -3.85 16.29
N CYS A 37 8.03 -5.03 15.93
CA CYS A 37 7.17 -5.19 14.76
C CYS A 37 5.87 -4.40 14.92
N GLN A 38 5.20 -4.53 16.07
CA GLN A 38 3.97 -3.80 16.35
C GLN A 38 4.19 -2.28 16.35
N ALA A 39 5.31 -1.82 16.94
CA ALA A 39 5.65 -0.40 16.94
C ALA A 39 5.84 0.15 15.52
N ARG A 40 6.47 -0.61 14.63
CA ARG A 40 6.63 -0.23 13.21
C ARG A 40 5.30 -0.27 12.46
N ALA A 41 4.49 -1.30 12.65
CA ALA A 41 3.17 -1.43 12.04
C ALA A 41 2.27 -0.25 12.42
N LYS A 42 2.30 0.19 13.68
CA LYS A 42 1.58 1.38 14.15
C LYS A 42 2.03 2.65 13.42
N LEU A 43 3.34 2.87 13.30
CA LEU A 43 3.89 4.05 12.59
C LEU A 43 3.49 4.07 11.11
N ILE A 44 3.55 2.91 10.45
CA ILE A 44 3.09 2.77 9.06
C ILE A 44 1.61 3.11 8.97
N ASN A 45 0.77 2.51 9.80
CA ASN A 45 -0.68 2.73 9.76
C ASN A 45 -1.06 4.19 10.03
N GLU A 46 -0.32 4.86 10.92
CA GLU A 46 -0.50 6.29 11.17
C GLU A 46 -0.15 7.11 9.92
N SER A 47 0.92 6.79 9.20
CA SER A 47 1.35 7.59 8.04
C SER A 47 0.41 7.56 6.83
N LEU A 48 -0.51 6.58 6.77
CA LEU A 48 -1.40 6.39 5.64
C LEU A 48 -2.56 7.39 5.63
N ASN A 49 -2.76 8.06 4.50
CA ASN A 49 -3.99 8.78 4.18
C ASN A 49 -4.92 7.89 3.35
N THR A 50 -5.78 7.15 4.04
CA THR A 50 -6.75 6.23 3.43
C THR A 50 -7.87 6.90 2.65
N SER A 51 -7.89 8.24 2.58
CA SER A 51 -8.81 8.99 1.72
C SER A 51 -8.28 9.19 0.29
N VAL A 52 -6.99 8.92 0.07
CA VAL A 52 -6.35 8.96 -1.25
C VAL A 52 -6.29 7.54 -1.82
N ASP A 53 -6.54 7.37 -3.11
CA ASP A 53 -6.38 6.08 -3.77
C ASP A 53 -4.87 5.82 -3.99
N PRO A 54 -4.29 4.74 -3.43
CA PRO A 54 -2.87 4.43 -3.63
C PRO A 54 -2.50 4.14 -5.10
N CYS A 55 -3.47 3.79 -5.96
CA CYS A 55 -3.23 3.58 -7.39
C CYS A 55 -3.10 4.89 -8.16
N GLU A 56 -3.70 5.98 -7.65
CA GLU A 56 -3.68 7.29 -8.29
C GLU A 56 -2.55 8.18 -7.73
N ASP A 57 -2.35 8.18 -6.40
CA ASP A 57 -1.27 8.93 -5.75
C ASP A 57 -0.74 8.19 -4.51
N PHE A 58 0.21 7.28 -4.76
CA PHE A 58 0.85 6.53 -3.71
C PHE A 58 1.63 7.40 -2.72
N TYR A 59 2.19 8.53 -3.17
CA TYR A 59 2.98 9.39 -2.30
C TYR A 59 2.08 10.07 -1.27
N SER A 60 0.99 10.72 -1.70
CA SER A 60 0.03 11.31 -0.79
C SER A 60 -0.72 10.28 0.05
N TYR A 61 -0.93 9.07 -0.47
CA TYR A 61 -1.45 7.96 0.33
C TYR A 61 -0.48 7.54 1.44
N ALA A 62 0.82 7.39 1.16
CA ALA A 62 1.78 6.80 2.10
C ALA A 62 2.42 7.80 3.07
N CYS A 63 2.55 9.07 2.68
CA CYS A 63 3.42 10.06 3.33
C CYS A 63 2.67 11.22 4.02
N ALA A 64 1.34 11.18 4.09
CA ALA A 64 0.53 12.33 4.52
C ALA A 64 0.85 12.89 5.91
N ILE A 65 1.33 12.07 6.85
CA ILE A 65 1.77 12.54 8.17
C ILE A 65 3.04 13.40 8.10
N PHE A 66 3.92 13.13 7.14
CA PHE A 66 5.20 13.82 7.05
C PHE A 66 5.11 15.20 6.39
N GLU A 67 4.00 15.48 5.70
CA GLU A 67 3.73 16.80 5.12
C GLU A 67 3.41 17.86 6.18
N ASN A 68 2.92 17.47 7.37
CA ASN A 68 2.52 18.40 8.44
C ASN A 68 3.46 18.42 9.65
N MET A 69 4.49 17.55 9.67
CA MET A 69 5.41 17.45 10.80
C MET A 69 6.44 18.58 10.71
N THR A 70 6.11 19.74 11.27
CA THR A 70 7.16 20.69 11.69
C THR A 70 8.08 19.94 12.63
N ILE A 71 9.36 19.81 12.24
CA ILE A 71 10.40 19.17 13.03
C ILE A 71 10.42 19.86 14.41
N ALA A 72 9.67 19.30 15.37
CA ALA A 72 9.84 19.56 16.77
C ALA A 72 11.20 18.96 17.08
N THR A 73 12.17 19.84 17.12
CA THR A 73 13.59 19.57 17.20
C THR A 73 13.95 18.79 18.47
N ALA A 74 15.08 18.09 18.39
CA ALA A 74 15.91 17.71 19.53
C ALA A 74 15.43 16.53 20.41
N ASP A 75 14.93 15.45 19.80
CA ASP A 75 15.06 14.12 20.41
C ASP A 75 15.43 13.08 19.33
N GLN A 76 16.60 12.48 19.48
CA GLN A 76 16.97 11.27 18.75
C GLN A 76 16.06 10.11 19.23
N SER A 77 14.82 10.01 18.71
CA SER A 77 13.99 8.84 19.00
C SER A 77 12.81 8.51 18.06
N PRO A 78 12.18 9.43 17.32
CA PRO A 78 11.13 9.05 16.35
C PRO A 78 11.67 8.83 14.92
N ALA A 79 12.59 9.69 14.46
CA ALA A 79 13.10 9.66 13.08
C ALA A 79 14.01 8.44 12.79
N GLU A 80 14.77 7.98 13.78
CA GLU A 80 15.59 6.75 13.66
C GLU A 80 14.72 5.47 13.67
N LYS A 81 13.57 5.50 14.37
CA LYS A 81 12.59 4.40 14.38
C LYS A 81 11.66 4.40 13.17
N ALA A 82 11.34 5.57 12.62
CA ALA A 82 10.61 5.75 11.37
C ALA A 82 11.44 5.33 10.14
N GLY A 83 12.77 5.28 10.27
CA GLY A 83 13.67 4.58 9.35
C GLY A 83 13.61 5.06 7.90
N VAL A 84 13.88 4.13 6.97
CA VAL A 84 13.92 4.35 5.51
C VAL A 84 12.63 4.99 4.98
N PHE A 85 11.49 4.75 5.63
CA PHE A 85 10.18 5.24 5.19
C PHE A 85 10.07 6.77 5.30
N PHE A 86 10.52 7.34 6.44
CA PHE A 86 10.61 8.80 6.59
C PHE A 86 11.53 9.42 5.54
N LYS A 87 12.68 8.78 5.25
CA LYS A 87 13.63 9.26 4.24
C LYS A 87 13.05 9.21 2.83
N ALA A 88 12.28 8.17 2.51
CA ALA A 88 11.58 8.06 1.23
C ALA A 88 10.52 9.16 1.07
N CYS A 89 9.80 9.50 2.16
CA CYS A 89 8.80 10.56 2.15
C CYS A 89 9.38 11.98 2.16
N SER A 90 10.59 12.18 2.69
CA SER A 90 11.18 13.53 2.85
C SER A 90 11.91 14.06 1.62
N GLY A 91 11.90 13.33 0.49
CA GLY A 91 12.37 13.84 -0.80
C GLY A 91 13.77 14.47 -0.79
N THR A 92 14.79 13.67 -0.48
CA THR A 92 16.19 13.95 -0.91
C THR A 92 16.61 12.97 -1.98
#